data_AF-A0A671Q5A8-F1
#
_entry.id   AF-A0A671Q5A8-F1
#
_cell.length_a   1.000
_cell.length_b   1.000
_cell.length_c   1.000
_cell.angle_alpha   90.00
_cell.angle_beta   90.00
_cell.angle_gamma   90.00
#
_symmetry.space_group_name_H-M   'P 1'
#
loop_
_entity.id
_entity.type
_entity.pdbx_description
1 polymer ?
#
loop_
_entity_poly.entity_id
_entity_poly.type
_entity_poly.pdbx_seq_one_letter_code
_entity_poly.pdbx_strand_id
1 'polypeptide(L)'
;MVQEADKYQAEDDLQREKIAAKNSLESYAFNMKNSVEDENLKGKISEDDKKKVIEKCNEAVSWLENNQLADKEEYEHQLKELEKVCNPIITKLYQGGMPAGGCGTQARGASGAGAQGPTIEEVD
;
A
#
# COMPACT_ATOMS: atom_id res chain seq x y z
N MET A 1 18.03 30.00 -25.00
CA MET A 1 18.07 28.65 -25.59
C MET A 1 18.32 27.55 -24.54
N VAL A 2 19.48 27.47 -23.88
CA VAL A 2 19.72 26.42 -22.83
C VAL A 2 18.89 26.67 -21.56
N GLN A 3 18.86 27.92 -21.07
CA GLN A 3 18.06 28.30 -19.89
C GLN A 3 16.55 28.15 -20.08
N GLU A 4 16.08 28.24 -21.33
CA GLU A 4 14.67 28.02 -21.65
C GLU A 4 14.36 26.52 -21.64
N ALA A 5 15.23 25.68 -22.22
CA ALA A 5 15.08 24.23 -22.20
C ALA A 5 15.07 23.65 -20.78
N ASP A 6 15.97 24.12 -19.90
CA ASP A 6 16.02 23.68 -18.50
C ASP A 6 14.75 24.09 -17.73
N LYS A 7 14.19 25.27 -18.02
CA LYS A 7 12.95 25.75 -17.40
C LYS A 7 11.75 24.91 -17.83
N TYR A 8 11.61 24.64 -19.13
CA TYR A 8 10.53 23.79 -19.64
C TYR A 8 10.60 22.38 -19.06
N GLN A 9 11.81 21.80 -18.96
CA GLN A 9 12.00 20.49 -18.35
C GLN A 9 11.53 20.46 -16.88
N ALA A 10 11.89 21.46 -16.08
CA ALA A 10 11.46 21.53 -14.68
C ALA A 10 9.94 21.71 -14.54
N GLU A 11 9.32 22.53 -15.40
CA GLU A 11 7.87 22.72 -15.42
C GLU A 11 7.12 21.44 -15.83
N ASP A 12 7.63 20.71 -16.83
CA ASP A 12 7.08 19.41 -17.27
C ASP A 12 7.20 18.33 -16.18
N ASP A 13 8.33 18.27 -15.49
CA ASP A 13 8.55 17.31 -14.40
C ASP A 13 7.61 17.59 -13.21
N LEU A 14 7.43 18.86 -12.83
CA LEU A 14 6.48 19.24 -11.78
C LEU A 14 5.03 18.85 -12.13
N GLN A 15 4.61 19.08 -13.37
CA GLN A 15 3.28 18.67 -13.84
C GLN A 15 3.14 17.14 -13.82
N ARG A 16 4.16 16.42 -14.28
CA ARG A 16 4.16 14.95 -14.26
C ARG A 16 4.04 14.40 -12.84
N GLU A 17 4.81 14.95 -11.89
CA GLU A 17 4.76 14.52 -10.50
C GLU A 17 3.42 14.82 -9.84
N LYS A 18 2.82 15.98 -10.13
CA LYS A 18 1.49 16.34 -9.66
C LYS A 18 0.42 15.37 -10.17
N ILE A 19 0.46 15.04 -11.46
CA ILE A 19 -0.45 14.05 -12.07
C ILE A 19 -0.22 12.67 -11.45
N ALA A 20 1.03 12.27 -11.23
CA ALA A 20 1.35 10.99 -10.58
C ALA A 20 0.77 10.93 -9.16
N ALA A 21 0.96 11.97 -8.33
CA ALA A 21 0.42 12.03 -6.98
C ALA A 21 -1.12 11.97 -6.96
N LYS A 22 -1.78 12.68 -7.89
CA LYS A 22 -3.23 12.62 -8.08
C LYS A 22 -3.69 11.19 -8.41
N ASN A 23 -3.06 10.57 -9.40
CA ASN A 23 -3.38 9.21 -9.85
C ASN A 23 -3.14 8.18 -8.74
N SER A 24 -2.11 8.38 -7.91
CA SER A 24 -1.82 7.53 -6.76
C SER A 24 -2.92 7.60 -5.70
N LEU A 25 -3.40 8.79 -5.36
CA LEU A 25 -4.52 8.97 -4.42
C LEU A 25 -5.80 8.33 -4.94
N GLU A 26 -6.13 8.59 -6.21
CA GLU A 26 -7.32 8.04 -6.86
C GLU A 26 -7.26 6.50 -6.90
N SER A 27 -6.16 5.96 -7.39
CA SER A 27 -5.94 4.51 -7.48
C SER A 27 -6.00 3.85 -6.11
N TYR A 28 -5.40 4.47 -5.09
CA TYR A 28 -5.42 3.93 -3.73
C TYR A 28 -6.84 3.89 -3.16
N ALA A 29 -7.61 4.98 -3.30
CA ALA A 29 -9.00 5.04 -2.84
C ALA A 29 -9.89 3.98 -3.52
N PHE A 30 -9.78 3.82 -4.84
CA PHE A 30 -10.53 2.81 -5.58
C PHE A 30 -10.11 1.38 -5.21
N ASN A 31 -8.81 1.09 -5.17
CA ASN A 31 -8.31 -0.22 -4.79
C ASN A 31 -8.72 -0.61 -3.37
N MET A 32 -8.70 0.35 -2.44
CA MET A 32 -9.09 0.11 -1.07
C MET A 32 -10.58 -0.20 -0.94
N LYS A 33 -11.41 0.62 -1.60
CA LYS A 33 -12.86 0.42 -1.63
C LYS A 33 -13.22 -0.95 -2.19
N ASN A 34 -12.63 -1.33 -3.33
CA ASN A 34 -12.81 -2.65 -3.92
C ASN A 34 -12.37 -3.78 -2.97
N SER A 35 -11.24 -3.60 -2.28
CA SER A 35 -10.73 -4.61 -1.33
C SER A 35 -11.68 -4.83 -0.15
N VAL A 36 -12.24 -3.77 0.45
CA VAL A 36 -13.19 -3.93 1.57
C VAL A 36 -14.59 -4.36 1.13
N GLU A 37 -14.92 -4.20 -0.16
CA GLU A 37 -16.16 -4.69 -0.75
C GLU A 37 -16.08 -6.14 -1.24
N ASP A 38 -14.88 -6.69 -1.40
CA ASP A 38 -14.63 -8.08 -1.81
C ASP A 38 -15.36 -9.08 -0.91
N GLU A 39 -16.11 -9.99 -1.54
CA GLU A 39 -16.85 -11.03 -0.86
C GLU A 39 -15.96 -12.02 -0.11
N ASN A 40 -14.73 -12.24 -0.57
CA ASN A 40 -13.75 -13.09 0.10
C ASN A 40 -13.24 -12.51 1.43
N LEU A 41 -13.46 -11.20 1.60
CA LEU A 41 -13.05 -10.43 2.77
C LEU A 41 -14.25 -10.10 3.67
N LYS A 42 -15.49 -10.36 3.23
CA LYS A 42 -16.69 -10.31 4.06
C LYS A 42 -16.54 -11.28 5.25
N GLY A 43 -16.59 -10.75 6.46
CA GLY A 43 -16.42 -11.51 7.71
C GLY A 43 -15.01 -11.47 8.31
N LYS A 44 -13.99 -11.02 7.57
CA LYS A 44 -12.64 -10.75 8.12
C LYS A 44 -12.48 -9.30 8.60
N ILE A 45 -13.30 -8.41 8.08
CA ILE A 45 -13.41 -7.01 8.47
C ILE A 45 -14.74 -6.77 9.18
N SER A 46 -14.74 -5.91 10.21
CA SER A 46 -15.98 -5.48 10.86
C SER A 46 -16.80 -4.59 9.92
N GLU A 47 -18.14 -4.59 10.06
CA GLU A 47 -18.99 -3.72 9.24
C GLU A 47 -18.70 -2.24 9.49
N ASP A 48 -18.33 -1.87 10.72
CA ASP A 48 -17.93 -0.51 11.09
C ASP A 48 -16.62 -0.10 10.40
N ASP A 49 -15.58 -0.95 10.43
CA ASP A 49 -14.31 -0.67 9.76
C ASP A 49 -14.52 -0.58 8.23
N LYS A 50 -15.35 -1.46 7.66
CA LYS A 50 -15.71 -1.42 6.24
C LYS A 50 -16.38 -0.10 5.86
N LYS A 51 -17.41 0.32 6.60
CA LYS A 51 -18.11 1.59 6.35
C LYS A 51 -17.15 2.77 6.45
N LYS A 52 -16.33 2.81 7.49
CA LYS A 52 -15.34 3.87 7.71
C LYS A 52 -14.36 4.01 6.55
N VAL A 53 -13.87 2.90 6.01
CA VAL A 53 -12.97 2.91 4.84
C VAL A 53 -13.69 3.41 3.59
N ILE A 54 -14.91 2.91 3.33
CA ILE A 54 -15.70 3.34 2.17
C ILE A 54 -16.00 4.84 2.25
N GLU A 55 -16.41 5.35 3.41
CA GLU A 55 -16.64 6.77 3.62
C GLU A 55 -15.37 7.59 3.38
N LYS A 56 -14.24 7.19 3.96
CA LYS A 56 -12.96 7.90 3.75
C LYS A 56 -12.47 7.85 2.31
N CYS A 57 -12.66 6.75 1.60
CA CYS A 57 -12.33 6.64 0.17
C CYS A 57 -13.23 7.56 -0.66
N ASN A 58 -14.53 7.59 -0.39
CA ASN A 58 -15.46 8.49 -1.08
C ASN A 58 -15.14 9.96 -0.78
N GLU A 59 -14.83 10.32 0.47
CA GLU A 59 -14.37 11.67 0.84
C GLU A 59 -13.10 12.07 0.08
N ALA A 60 -12.12 11.17 -0.04
CA ALA A 60 -10.89 11.42 -0.79
C ALA A 60 -11.14 11.62 -2.29
N VAL A 61 -12.04 10.82 -2.90
CA VAL A 61 -12.44 10.97 -4.30
C VAL A 61 -13.19 12.29 -4.51
N SER A 62 -14.16 12.63 -3.65
CA SER A 62 -14.84 13.92 -3.73
C SER A 62 -13.88 15.09 -3.51
N TRP A 63 -12.88 14.95 -2.64
CA TRP A 63 -11.84 15.96 -2.49
C TRP A 63 -11.01 16.09 -3.76
N LEU A 64 -10.61 15.00 -4.41
CA LEU A 64 -9.91 15.00 -5.70
C LEU A 64 -10.71 15.70 -6.81
N GLU A 65 -12.02 15.46 -6.88
CA GLU A 65 -12.92 16.07 -7.86
C GLU A 65 -13.05 17.59 -7.66
N ASN A 66 -13.06 18.06 -6.40
CA ASN A 66 -13.15 19.48 -6.08
C ASN A 66 -11.79 20.20 -6.12
N ASN A 67 -10.69 19.46 -6.00
CA ASN A 67 -9.32 19.99 -5.88
C ASN A 67 -8.44 19.51 -7.04
N GLN A 68 -8.92 19.60 -8.28
CA GLN A 68 -8.18 19.15 -9.47
C GLN A 68 -6.90 19.95 -9.76
N LEU A 69 -6.76 21.12 -9.14
CA LEU A 69 -5.59 22.00 -9.27
C LEU A 69 -4.72 22.04 -8.01
N ALA A 70 -4.97 21.18 -7.02
CA ALA A 70 -4.17 21.08 -5.80
C ALA A 70 -2.72 20.70 -6.09
N ASP A 71 -1.80 21.09 -5.22
CA ASP A 71 -0.39 20.80 -5.38
C ASP A 71 -0.04 19.36 -5.01
N LYS A 72 1.14 18.89 -5.48
CA LYS A 72 1.65 17.54 -5.21
C LYS A 72 1.59 17.22 -3.71
N GLU A 73 2.01 18.16 -2.87
CA GLU A 73 2.07 18.00 -1.42
C GLU A 73 0.69 17.82 -0.80
N GLU A 74 -0.35 18.46 -1.36
CA GLU A 74 -1.73 18.30 -0.90
C GLU A 74 -2.29 16.92 -1.28
N TYR A 75 -2.01 16.44 -2.51
CA TYR A 75 -2.35 15.08 -2.92
C TYR A 75 -1.67 14.02 -2.03
N GLU A 76 -0.38 14.20 -1.74
CA GLU A 76 0.37 13.30 -0.85
C GLU A 76 -0.14 13.35 0.59
N HIS A 77 -0.52 14.53 1.08
CA HIS A 77 -1.10 14.68 2.40
C HIS A 77 -2.44 13.93 2.51
N GLN A 78 -3.32 14.11 1.52
CA GLN A 78 -4.60 13.44 1.48
C GLN A 78 -4.45 11.91 1.35
N LEU A 79 -3.44 11.43 0.60
CA LEU A 79 -3.07 10.02 0.55
C LEU A 79 -2.65 9.49 1.92
N LYS A 80 -1.76 10.19 2.63
CA LYS A 80 -1.33 9.79 3.98
C LYS A 80 -2.49 9.75 4.98
N GLU A 81 -3.42 10.69 4.91
CA GLU A 81 -4.62 10.69 5.75
C GLU A 81 -5.51 9.46 5.47
N LEU A 82 -5.66 9.08 4.20
CA LEU A 82 -6.38 7.87 3.81
C LEU A 82 -5.65 6.61 4.29
N GLU A 83 -4.33 6.53 4.09
CA GLU A 83 -3.49 5.42 4.55
C GLU A 83 -3.55 5.22 6.06
N LYS A 84 -3.55 6.29 6.87
CA LYS A 84 -3.66 6.18 8.33
C LYS A 84 -4.92 5.44 8.78
N VAL A 85 -6.01 5.57 8.04
CA VAL A 85 -7.27 4.87 8.33
C VAL A 85 -7.25 3.45 7.77
N CYS A 86 -6.72 3.26 6.56
CA CYS A 86 -6.74 2.00 5.85
C CYS A 86 -5.69 0.99 6.36
N ASN A 87 -4.47 1.44 6.68
CA ASN A 87 -3.36 0.60 7.15
C ASN A 87 -3.71 -0.32 8.34
N PRO A 88 -4.34 0.15 9.44
CA PRO A 88 -4.70 -0.74 10.54
C PRO A 88 -5.73 -1.80 10.12
N ILE A 89 -6.58 -1.49 9.15
CA ILE A 89 -7.64 -2.40 8.66
C ILE A 89 -7.05 -3.45 7.73
N ILE A 90 -6.19 -3.04 6.81
CA ILE A 90 -5.42 -3.94 5.94
C ILE A 90 -4.56 -4.88 6.78
N THR A 91 -3.88 -4.38 7.82
CA THR A 91 -3.06 -5.21 8.71
C THR A 91 -3.90 -6.29 9.39
N LYS A 92 -5.08 -5.94 9.92
CA LYS A 92 -6.02 -6.92 10.48
C LYS A 92 -6.50 -7.93 9.43
N LEU A 93 -6.73 -7.48 8.20
CA LEU A 93 -7.19 -8.31 7.09
C LEU A 93 -6.17 -9.39 6.71
N TYR A 94 -4.89 -9.01 6.57
CA TYR A 94 -3.80 -9.93 6.26
C TYR A 94 -3.45 -10.83 7.46
N GLN A 95 -3.51 -10.33 8.69
CA GLN A 95 -3.31 -11.15 9.90
C GLN A 95 -4.44 -12.16 10.13
N GLY A 96 -5.70 -11.81 9.82
CA GLY A 96 -6.84 -12.73 9.87
C GLY A 96 -6.94 -13.67 8.65
N GLY A 97 -6.07 -13.49 7.66
CA GLY A 97 -5.99 -14.31 6.44
C GLY A 97 -4.97 -15.45 6.51
N MET A 98 -4.08 -15.45 7.50
CA MET A 98 -3.25 -16.61 7.79
C MET A 98 -4.02 -17.55 8.71
N PRO A 99 -4.30 -18.81 8.31
CA PRO A 99 -4.50 -19.83 9.32
C PRO A 99 -3.26 -19.77 10.22
N ALA A 100 -3.48 -19.75 11.53
CA ALA A 100 -2.50 -20.16 12.52
C ALA A 100 -2.14 -21.63 12.22
N GLY A 101 -1.38 -21.85 11.16
CA GLY A 101 -0.94 -23.13 10.64
C GLY A 101 0.53 -23.28 10.98
N GLY A 102 0.79 -23.68 12.23
CA GLY A 102 1.96 -24.48 12.58
C GLY A 102 3.31 -23.77 12.59
N CYS A 103 3.57 -23.01 13.65
CA CYS A 103 4.87 -23.17 14.33
C CYS A 103 4.61 -23.29 15.83
N GLY A 104 3.84 -24.34 16.17
CA GLY A 104 3.77 -24.83 17.52
C GLY A 104 5.14 -25.42 17.89
N THR A 105 5.72 -24.89 18.95
CA THR A 105 6.32 -25.67 20.03
C THR A 105 7.01 -26.97 19.59
N GLN A 106 8.33 -26.92 19.36
CA GLN A 106 9.16 -28.09 19.60
C GLN A 106 10.46 -27.71 20.28
N ALA A 107 10.32 -27.28 21.54
CA ALA A 107 11.32 -27.49 22.56
C ALA A 107 11.34 -28.98 22.97
N ARG A 108 11.94 -29.85 22.15
CA ARG A 108 12.44 -31.20 22.49
C ARG A 108 13.56 -31.45 21.48
N GLY A 109 14.84 -31.35 21.82
CA GLY A 109 15.49 -32.20 22.79
C GLY A 109 16.28 -33.27 22.03
N ALA A 110 17.61 -33.15 22.11
CA ALA A 110 18.61 -34.20 21.88
C ALA A 110 18.93 -34.68 20.44
N SER A 111 20.24 -34.88 20.28
CA SER A 111 20.93 -35.88 19.46
C SER A 111 21.06 -35.67 17.95
N GLY A 112 22.32 -35.63 17.50
CA GLY A 112 22.72 -36.48 16.38
C GLY A 112 23.39 -35.78 15.20
N ALA A 113 24.71 -35.90 15.14
CA ALA A 113 25.48 -36.31 13.96
C ALA A 113 25.38 -35.48 12.65
N GLY A 114 26.46 -34.72 12.40
CA GLY A 114 27.24 -34.66 11.17
C GLY A 114 26.59 -34.86 9.80
N ALA A 115 26.80 -33.88 8.91
CA ALA A 115 27.28 -34.11 7.55
C ALA A 115 27.81 -32.79 6.97
N GLN A 116 29.06 -32.79 6.53
CA GLN A 116 29.69 -31.75 5.72
C GLN A 116 28.93 -31.62 4.39
N GLY A 117 28.55 -30.39 4.03
CA GLY A 117 28.11 -30.04 2.68
C GLY A 117 29.27 -29.38 1.92
N PRO A 118 29.56 -29.75 0.66
CA PRO A 118 30.75 -29.34 -0.07
C PRO A 118 30.69 -27.88 -0.56
N THR A 119 31.86 -27.24 -0.56
CA THR A 119 32.16 -25.89 -1.04
C THR A 119 32.05 -25.81 -2.56
N ILE A 120 31.40 -24.76 -3.06
CA ILE A 120 31.25 -24.47 -4.49
C ILE A 120 32.59 -23.92 -5.02
N GLU A 121 33.18 -24.59 -6.01
CA GLU A 121 34.37 -24.13 -6.72
C GLU A 121 34.00 -23.05 -7.75
N GLU A 122 34.91 -22.08 -7.84
CA GLU A 122 34.85 -20.89 -8.69
C GLU A 122 34.86 -21.28 -10.18
N VAL A 123 33.97 -20.65 -10.94
CA VAL A 123 33.93 -20.69 -12.41
C VAL A 123 35.00 -19.75 -12.95
N ASP A 124 35.93 -20.30 -13.73
CA ASP A 124 36.73 -19.57 -14.73
C ASP A 124 35.95 -19.50 -16.06
#